data_AF-A0A0M4LSR3-F1
#
_entry.id   AF-A0A0M4LSR3-F1
#
_cell.length_a   1.000
_cell.length_b   1.000
_cell.length_c   1.000
_cell.angle_alpha   90.00
_cell.angle_beta   90.00
_cell.angle_gamma   90.00
#
_symmetry.space_group_name_H-M   'P 1'
#
loop_
_entity.id
_entity.type
_entity.pdbx_description
1 polymer ?
#
loop_
_entity_poly.entity_id
_entity_poly.type
_entity_poly.pdbx_seq_one_letter_code
_entity_poly.pdbx_strand_id
1 'polypeptide(L)' 'MTWLKEYFLVILAALAAFFMAFMKAFYTGKETEQHKQTEHALKMAVTRIEVENEINRKSDADVRAELSQWLRKQ' A
#
# COMPACT_ATOMS: atom_id res chain seq x y z
N MET A 1 13.50 34.67 39.35
CA MET A 1 12.48 34.18 38.39
C MET A 1 12.96 34.13 36.92
N THR A 2 14.22 34.46 36.61
CA THR A 2 14.77 34.43 35.24
C THR A 2 15.26 33.04 34.83
N TRP A 3 15.97 32.37 35.74
CA TRP A 3 16.44 30.99 35.55
C TRP A 3 15.32 30.01 35.18
N LEU A 4 14.16 30.08 35.85
CA LEU A 4 13.03 29.20 35.54
C LEU A 4 12.51 29.41 34.10
N LYS A 5 12.50 30.67 33.61
CA LYS A 5 12.09 30.99 32.23
C LYS A 5 13.10 30.48 31.21
N GLU A 6 14.39 30.58 31.50
CA GLU A 6 15.45 30.08 30.62
C GLU A 6 15.38 28.55 30.47
N TYR A 7 15.22 27.81 31.58
CA TYR A 7 14.99 26.37 31.51
C TYR A 7 13.72 26.01 30.73
N PHE A 8 12.64 26.77 30.92
CA PHE A 8 11.40 26.57 30.18
C PHE A 8 11.59 26.76 28.67
N LEU A 9 12.35 27.78 28.27
CA LEU A 9 12.68 28.04 26.86
C LEU A 9 13.53 26.92 26.27
N VAL A 10 14.52 26.42 27.01
CA VAL A 10 15.37 25.30 26.57
C VAL A 10 14.54 24.02 26.40
N ILE A 11 13.67 23.70 27.35
CA ILE A 11 12.78 22.53 27.27
C ILE A 11 11.84 22.66 26.08
N LEU A 12 11.26 23.84 25.85
CA LEU A 12 10.35 24.08 24.73
C LEU A 12 11.08 23.93 23.38
N ALA A 13 12.30 24.45 23.28
CA ALA A 13 13.14 24.31 22.09
C ALA A 13 13.50 22.84 21.82
N ALA A 14 13.91 22.10 22.87
CA ALA A 14 14.21 20.68 22.76
C ALA A 14 12.97 19.86 22.34
N LEU A 15 11.81 20.17 22.91
CA LEU A 15 10.55 19.51 22.57
C LEU A 15 10.12 19.80 21.12
N ALA A 16 10.26 21.06 20.68
CA ALA A 16 9.96 21.44 19.30
C ALA A 16 10.86 20.71 18.29
N ALA A 17 12.17 20.64 18.57
CA ALA A 17 13.12 19.90 17.74
C ALA A 17 12.79 18.40 17.68
N PHE A 18 12.44 17.80 18.83
CA PHE A 18 12.01 16.41 18.91
C PHE A 18 10.77 16.13 18.05
N PHE A 19 9.71 16.94 18.20
CA PHE A 19 8.49 16.76 17.41
C PHE A 19 8.70 17.01 15.92
N MET A 20 9.57 17.95 15.55
CA MET A 20 9.90 18.18 14.14
C MET A 20 10.58 16.95 13.50
N ALA A 21 11.52 16.33 14.22
CA ALA A 21 12.15 15.09 13.78
C ALA A 21 11.15 13.92 13.74
N PHE A 22 10.30 13.81 14.76
CA PHE A 22 9.26 12.78 14.84
C PHE A 22 8.25 12.89 13.68
N MET A 23 7.74 14.08 13.40
CA MET A 23 6.80 14.33 12.31
C MET A 23 7.42 14.00 10.95
N LYS A 24 8.71 14.32 10.75
CA LYS A 24 9.41 13.98 9.51
C LYS A 24 9.49 12.47 9.32
N ALA A 25 9.92 11.73 10.35
CA ALA A 25 10.00 10.27 10.29
C ALA A 25 8.61 9.63 10.10
N PHE A 26 7.59 10.15 10.79
CA PHE A 26 6.22 9.65 10.68
C PHE A 26 5.62 9.90 9.30
N TYR A 27 5.81 11.10 8.72
CA TYR A 27 5.31 11.41 7.40
C TYR A 27 5.97 10.56 6.32
N THR A 28 7.30 10.42 6.38
CA THR A 28 8.03 9.50 5.47
C THR A 28 7.53 8.06 5.60
N GLY A 29 7.32 7.56 6.82
CA GLY A 29 6.73 6.23 7.02
C GLY A 29 5.33 6.11 6.41
N LYS A 30 4.48 7.13 6.61
CA LYS A 30 3.12 7.16 6.08
C LYS A 30 3.09 7.18 4.55
N GLU A 31 3.93 7.98 3.90
CA GLU A 31 4.02 8.01 2.43
C GLU A 31 4.44 6.64 1.87
N THR A 32 5.40 5.98 2.50
CA THR A 32 5.83 4.64 2.05
C THR A 32 4.72 3.59 2.18
N GLU A 33 3.95 3.63 3.26
CA GLU A 33 2.83 2.72 3.46
C GLU A 33 1.68 3.01 2.48
N GLN A 34 1.37 4.29 2.24
CA GLN A 34 0.37 4.69 1.24
C GLN A 34 0.78 4.24 -0.17
N HIS A 35 2.04 4.46 -0.55
CA HIS A 35 2.56 4.01 -1.84
C HIS A 35 2.40 2.50 -2.01
N LYS A 36 2.80 1.72 -1.01
CA LYS A 36 2.68 0.27 -1.02
C LYS A 36 1.23 -0.20 -1.16
N GLN A 37 0.30 0.45 -0.46
CA GLN A 37 -1.13 0.14 -0.57
C GLN A 37 -1.68 0.49 -1.96
N THR A 38 -1.29 1.63 -2.52
CA THR A 38 -1.68 2.02 -3.89
C THR A 38 -1.11 1.07 -4.93
N GLU A 39 0.17 0.70 -4.84
CA GLU A 39 0.78 -0.30 -5.74
C GLU A 39 0.09 -1.66 -5.64
N HIS A 40 -0.24 -2.11 -4.43
CA HIS A 40 -0.97 -3.36 -4.24
C HIS A 40 -2.36 -3.29 -4.87
N ALA A 41 -3.10 -2.20 -4.65
CA ALA A 41 -4.42 -2.00 -5.26
C ALA A 41 -4.34 -1.94 -6.79
N LEU A 42 -3.33 -1.25 -7.33
CA LEU A 42 -3.08 -1.17 -8.76
C LEU A 42 -2.76 -2.55 -9.36
N LYS A 43 -1.86 -3.30 -8.73
CA LYS A 43 -1.51 -4.66 -9.17
C LYS A 43 -2.72 -5.57 -9.19
N MET A 44 -3.54 -5.52 -8.15
CA MET A 44 -4.78 -6.29 -8.07
C MET A 44 -5.77 -5.88 -9.18
N ALA A 45 -5.92 -4.59 -9.46
CA ALA A 45 -6.78 -4.11 -10.54
C ALA A 45 -6.28 -4.57 -11.92
N VAL A 46 -4.97 -4.52 -12.18
CA VAL A 46 -4.35 -5.01 -13.42
C VAL A 46 -4.58 -6.52 -13.58
N THR A 47 -4.30 -7.31 -12.54
CA THR A 47 -4.53 -8.76 -12.59
C THR A 47 -6.01 -9.08 -12.83
N ARG A 48 -6.92 -8.32 -12.21
CA ARG A 48 -8.36 -8.50 -12.46
C ARG A 48 -8.73 -8.23 -13.91
N ILE A 49 -8.24 -7.14 -14.50
CA ILE A 49 -8.48 -6.80 -15.91
C ILE A 49 -7.90 -7.88 -16.83
N GLU A 50 -6.71 -8.39 -16.52
CA GLU A 50 -6.07 -9.46 -17.30
C GLU A 50 -6.90 -10.75 -17.27
N VAL A 51 -7.37 -11.17 -16.09
CA VAL A 51 -8.25 -12.33 -15.92
C VAL A 51 -9.58 -12.12 -16.64
N GLU A 52 -10.21 -10.94 -16.51
CA GLU A 52 -11.46 -10.62 -17.20
C GLU A 52 -11.28 -10.65 -18.73
N ASN A 53 -10.14 -10.17 -19.24
CA ASN A 53 -9.80 -10.23 -20.65
C ASN A 53 -9.56 -11.67 -21.13
N GLU A 54 -8.88 -12.51 -20.34
CA GLU A 54 -8.70 -13.93 -20.66
C GLU A 54 -10.04 -14.66 -20.73
N ILE A 55 -10.91 -14.47 -19.74
CA ILE A 55 -12.26 -15.04 -19.71
C ILE A 55 -13.05 -14.58 -20.94
N ASN A 56 -13.00 -13.28 -21.25
CA ASN A 56 -13.74 -12.72 -22.39
C ASN A 56 -13.21 -13.21 -23.75
N ARG A 57 -11.93 -13.62 -23.83
CA ARG A 57 -11.36 -14.22 -25.04
C ARG A 57 -11.68 -15.70 -25.19
N LYS A 58 -11.95 -16.43 -24.09
CA LYS A 58 -12.35 -17.83 -24.14
C LYS A 58 -13.83 -17.92 -24.53
N SER A 59 -14.14 -18.71 -25.56
CA SER A 59 -15.53 -19.02 -25.88
C SER A 59 -16.08 -20.10 -24.94
N ASP A 60 -17.39 -20.14 -24.74
CA ASP A 60 -18.05 -21.17 -23.92
C ASP A 60 -17.75 -22.59 -24.43
N ALA A 61 -17.58 -22.73 -25.75
CA ALA A 61 -17.18 -23.99 -26.39
C ALA A 61 -15.74 -24.41 -26.03
N ASP A 62 -14.80 -23.46 -25.98
CA ASP A 62 -13.40 -23.72 -25.59
C ASP A 62 -13.31 -24.12 -24.12
N VAL A 63 -14.02 -23.41 -23.24
CA VAL A 63 -14.09 -23.75 -21.81
C VAL A 63 -14.67 -25.16 -21.61
N ARG A 64 -15.73 -25.51 -22.34
CA ARG A 64 -16.36 -26.83 -22.26
C ARG A 64 -15.46 -27.93 -22.81
N ALA A 65 -14.67 -27.64 -23.84
CA ALA A 65 -13.70 -28.56 -24.41
C ALA A 65 -12.53 -28.84 -23.44
N GLU A 66 -11.94 -27.80 -22.84
CA GLU A 66 -10.89 -27.92 -21.82
C GLU A 66 -11.37 -28.73 -20.60
N LEU A 67 -12.57 -28.43 -20.09
CA LEU A 67 -13.16 -29.14 -18.95
C LEU A 67 -13.38 -30.63 -19.26
N SER A 68 -13.91 -30.92 -20.45
CA SER A 68 -14.12 -32.30 -20.92
C SER A 68 -12.81 -33.06 -21.15
N GLN A 69 -11.73 -32.35 -21.46
CA GLN A 69 -10.40 -32.95 -21.60
C GLN A 69 -9.74 -33.20 -20.25
N TRP A 70 -9.95 -32.32 -19.27
CA TRP A 70 -9.48 -32.51 -17.90
C TRP A 70 -10.14 -33.71 -17.22
N LEU A 71 -11.48 -33.82 -17.29
CA LEU A 71 -12.24 -34.97 -16.76
C LEU A 71 -11.81 -36.32 -17.35
N ARG A 72 -11.36 -36.33 -18.62
CA ARG A 72 -10.86 -37.55 -19.29
C ARG A 72 -9.43 -37.91 -18.92
N LYS A 73 -8.66 -36.99 -18.34
CA LYS A 73 -7.29 -37.20 -17.88
C LYS A 73 -7.21 -37.53 -16.39
N GLN A 74 -8.35 -37.47 -15.68
CA GLN A 74 -8.51 -37.93 -14.30
C GLN A 74 -8.77 -39.44 -14.28
#